data_AF-A0A4Q5N2I6-F1
#
_entry.id   AF-A0A4Q5N2I6-F1
#
_cell.length_a   1.000
_cell.length_b   1.000
_cell.length_c   1.000
_cell.angle_alpha   90.00
_cell.angle_beta   90.00
_cell.angle_gamma   90.00
#
_symmetry.space_group_name_H-M   'P 1'
#
loop_
_entity.id
_entity.type
_entity.pdbx_description
1 polymer ?
#
loop_
_entity_poly.entity_id
_entity_poly.type
_entity_poly.pdbx_seq_one_letter_code
_entity_poly.pdbx_strand_id
1 'polypeptide(L)'
;MNTTTSTVILSASSDPLRLACAGFLARYAGKTLDSYRIHLELWLRWCTQVGLDPLAVRSPHVEIWLRSLEDQRLASATRSAKFGVVHLFYKYAVIDEIIDRDPTQNVTRPRSTRVSRSAPGCRPWTAWLCWTRRSRPGRASTCSSSCSGRWRCVWERCAR
;
A
#
# COMPACT_ATOMS: atom_id res chain seq x y z
N MET A 1 39.67 -2.10 20.24
CA MET A 1 39.22 -2.99 19.14
C MET A 1 37.78 -3.38 19.43
N ASN A 2 36.83 -2.68 18.83
CA ASN A 2 35.39 -2.72 19.15
C ASN A 2 34.61 -3.44 18.05
N THR A 3 34.56 -4.77 18.14
CA THR A 3 33.87 -5.64 17.18
C THR A 3 32.45 -5.95 17.67
N THR A 4 31.55 -4.96 17.70
CA THR A 4 30.15 -5.19 18.14
C THR A 4 29.09 -4.63 17.18
N THR A 5 29.50 -3.90 16.14
CA THR A 5 28.54 -3.13 15.33
C THR A 5 27.85 -3.94 14.22
N SER A 6 28.39 -5.09 13.79
CA SER A 6 27.88 -5.78 12.60
C SER A 6 26.59 -6.60 12.80
N THR A 7 26.19 -6.92 14.03
CA THR A 7 25.03 -7.80 14.29
C THR A 7 23.68 -7.08 14.19
N VAL A 8 23.64 -5.75 14.26
CA VAL A 8 22.37 -4.99 14.32
C VAL A 8 21.71 -4.85 12.93
N ILE A 9 22.49 -4.93 11.85
CA ILE A 9 21.99 -4.73 10.47
C ILE A 9 21.13 -5.92 10.00
N LEU A 10 21.44 -7.14 10.44
CA LEU A 10 20.72 -8.38 10.08
C LEU A 10 19.41 -8.61 10.87
N SER A 11 19.17 -7.84 11.94
CA SER A 11 17.96 -8.02 12.75
C SER A 11 16.76 -7.23 12.21
N ALA A 12 16.99 -6.17 11.42
CA ALA A 12 15.93 -5.44 10.73
C ALA A 12 15.26 -6.26 9.61
N SER A 13 15.94 -7.30 9.12
CA SER A 13 15.49 -8.26 8.11
C SER A 13 14.72 -9.47 8.65
N SER A 14 14.52 -9.59 9.96
CA SER A 14 13.83 -10.76 10.56
C SER A 14 12.33 -10.58 10.80
N ASP A 15 11.78 -9.39 10.54
CA ASP A 15 10.34 -9.12 10.69
C ASP A 15 9.64 -9.27 9.32
N PRO A 16 8.84 -10.34 9.12
CA PRO A 16 8.25 -10.65 7.81
C PRO A 16 7.34 -9.53 7.29
N LEU A 17 6.68 -8.78 8.18
CA LEU A 17 5.81 -7.67 7.79
C LEU A 17 6.63 -6.53 7.22
N ARG A 18 7.82 -6.30 7.78
CA ARG A 18 8.76 -5.25 7.36
C ARG A 18 9.29 -5.55 5.97
N LEU A 19 9.64 -6.80 5.74
CA LEU A 19 10.07 -7.30 4.44
C LEU A 19 8.95 -7.15 3.40
N ALA A 20 7.71 -7.56 3.72
CA ALA A 20 6.56 -7.40 2.84
C ALA A 20 6.32 -5.93 2.45
N CYS A 21 6.37 -5.02 3.44
CA CYS A 21 6.16 -3.59 3.21
C CYS A 21 7.28 -2.98 2.38
N ALA A 22 8.54 -3.29 2.69
CA ALA A 22 9.70 -2.80 1.96
C ALA A 22 9.70 -3.32 0.52
N GLY A 23 9.48 -4.62 0.32
CA GLY A 23 9.38 -5.24 -1.00
C GLY A 23 8.23 -4.66 -1.82
N PHE A 24 7.06 -4.45 -1.22
CA PHE A 24 5.92 -3.81 -1.90
C PHE A 24 6.24 -2.38 -2.35
N LEU A 25 6.78 -1.55 -1.44
CA LEU A 25 7.04 -0.14 -1.72
C LEU A 25 8.24 0.06 -2.67
N ALA A 26 9.25 -0.82 -2.64
CA ALA A 26 10.42 -0.75 -3.52
C ALA A 26 10.05 -0.83 -5.02
N ARG A 27 8.86 -1.33 -5.36
CA ARG A 27 8.35 -1.45 -6.74
C ARG A 27 7.88 -0.12 -7.34
N TYR A 28 7.68 0.91 -6.51
CA TYR A 28 7.06 2.17 -6.92
C TYR A 28 7.96 3.37 -6.64
N ALA A 29 7.77 4.44 -7.42
CA ALA A 29 8.50 5.70 -7.25
C ALA A 29 7.59 6.92 -7.46
N GLY A 30 8.00 8.07 -6.91
CA GLY A 30 7.29 9.35 -7.06
C GLY A 30 5.90 9.35 -6.39
N LYS A 31 4.95 10.09 -6.98
CA LYS A 31 3.62 10.32 -6.37
C LYS A 31 2.84 9.04 -6.06
N THR A 32 3.01 7.99 -6.86
CA THR A 32 2.35 6.70 -6.61
C THR A 32 2.88 6.04 -5.34
N LEU A 33 4.20 6.09 -5.13
CA LEU A 33 4.84 5.58 -3.91
C LEU A 33 4.29 6.31 -2.68
N ASP A 34 4.20 7.64 -2.72
CA ASP A 34 3.71 8.44 -1.60
C ASP A 34 2.25 8.13 -1.27
N SER A 35 1.40 8.01 -2.28
CA SER A 35 -0.01 7.64 -2.09
C SER A 35 -0.16 6.23 -1.52
N TYR A 36 0.62 5.26 -2.03
CA TYR A 36 0.54 3.86 -1.59
C TYR A 36 1.05 3.72 -0.17
N ARG A 37 2.13 4.42 0.16
CA ARG A 37 2.67 4.53 1.51
C ARG A 37 1.62 5.00 2.51
N ILE A 38 0.94 6.11 2.22
CA ILE A 38 -0.12 6.64 3.10
C ILE A 38 -1.27 5.65 3.28
N HIS A 39 -1.68 4.98 2.20
CA HIS A 39 -2.78 4.01 2.25
C HIS A 39 -2.40 2.76 3.05
N LEU A 40 -1.17 2.27 2.87
CA LEU A 40 -0.65 1.12 3.58
C LEU A 40 -0.49 1.42 5.08
N GLU A 41 0.05 2.59 5.44
CA GLU A 41 0.15 3.03 6.83
C GLU A 41 -1.23 3.08 7.51
N LEU A 42 -2.24 3.59 6.82
CA LEU A 42 -3.61 3.65 7.37
C LEU A 42 -4.18 2.25 7.64
N TRP A 43 -3.91 1.30 6.75
CA TRP A 43 -4.30 -0.09 6.92
C TRP A 43 -3.59 -0.76 8.11
N LEU A 44 -2.26 -0.64 8.18
CA LEU A 44 -1.47 -1.22 9.27
C LEU A 44 -1.83 -0.61 10.63
N ARG A 45 -2.09 0.70 10.66
CA ARG A 45 -2.58 1.38 11.85
C ARG A 45 -3.95 0.85 12.30
N TRP A 46 -4.85 0.58 11.36
CA TRP A 46 -6.14 -0.02 11.72
C TRP A 46 -5.97 -1.43 12.28
N CYS A 47 -5.09 -2.25 11.68
CA CYS A 47 -4.80 -3.59 12.19
C CYS A 47 -4.30 -3.53 13.65
N THR A 48 -3.36 -2.64 13.95
CA THR A 48 -2.84 -2.48 15.33
C THR A 48 -3.90 -1.96 16.31
N GLN A 49 -4.81 -1.09 15.87
CA GLN A 49 -5.92 -0.62 16.70
C GLN A 49 -6.91 -1.73 17.08
N VAL A 50 -7.11 -2.71 16.20
CA VAL A 50 -8.00 -3.86 16.42
C VAL A 50 -7.25 -5.05 17.07
N GLY A 51 -5.92 -4.95 17.24
CA GLY A 51 -5.09 -6.03 17.79
C GLY A 51 -4.89 -7.19 16.84
N LEU A 52 -4.93 -6.93 15.53
CA LEU A 52 -4.72 -7.93 14.48
C LEU A 52 -3.29 -7.88 13.94
N ASP A 53 -2.69 -9.05 13.77
CA ASP A 53 -1.48 -9.19 12.96
C ASP A 53 -1.83 -9.00 11.48
N PRO A 54 -1.24 -8.00 10.78
CA PRO A 54 -1.50 -7.77 9.37
C PRO A 54 -1.20 -8.96 8.45
N LEU A 55 -0.30 -9.88 8.83
CA LEU A 55 0.00 -11.07 8.03
C LEU A 55 -0.97 -12.23 8.29
N ALA A 56 -1.66 -12.24 9.43
CA ALA A 56 -2.67 -13.24 9.79
C ALA A 56 -4.12 -12.77 9.49
N VAL A 57 -4.28 -11.71 8.69
CA VAL A 57 -5.58 -11.15 8.32
C VAL A 57 -6.39 -12.15 7.49
N ARG A 58 -7.69 -12.22 7.76
CA ARG A 58 -8.67 -13.00 6.98
C ARG A 58 -9.63 -12.05 6.25
N SER A 59 -10.33 -12.56 5.22
CA SER A 59 -11.29 -11.78 4.42
C SER A 59 -12.33 -11.01 5.27
N PRO A 60 -12.92 -11.58 6.35
CA PRO A 60 -13.87 -10.83 7.17
C PRO A 60 -13.27 -9.59 7.86
N HIS A 61 -11.99 -9.63 8.25
CA HIS A 61 -11.34 -8.47 8.87
C HIS A 61 -11.23 -7.31 7.87
N VAL A 62 -10.93 -7.62 6.60
CA VAL A 62 -10.86 -6.61 5.54
C VAL A 62 -12.24 -6.00 5.29
N GLU A 63 -13.32 -6.80 5.34
CA GLU A 63 -14.68 -6.27 5.23
C GLU A 63 -15.06 -5.36 6.40
N ILE A 64 -14.69 -5.72 7.63
CA ILE A 64 -14.91 -4.88 8.81
C ILE A 64 -14.17 -3.54 8.65
N TRP A 65 -12.94 -3.56 8.16
CA TRP A 65 -12.22 -2.32 7.86
C TRP A 65 -12.93 -1.49 6.80
N LEU A 66 -13.39 -2.11 5.70
CA LEU A 66 -14.14 -1.39 4.68
C LEU A 66 -15.39 -0.72 5.25
N ARG A 67 -16.17 -1.42 6.08
CA ARG A 67 -17.32 -0.87 6.80
C ARG A 67 -16.93 0.30 7.70
N SER A 68 -15.82 0.21 8.44
CA SER A 68 -15.32 1.32 9.26
C SER A 68 -14.96 2.57 8.44
N LEU A 69 -14.54 2.41 7.18
CA LEU A 69 -14.32 3.54 6.27
C LEU A 69 -15.64 4.11 5.73
N GLU A 70 -16.71 3.31 5.65
CA GLU A 70 -18.05 3.79 5.32
C GLU A 70 -18.63 4.61 6.48
N ASP A 71 -18.44 4.15 7.72
CA ASP A 71 -18.87 4.86 8.93
C ASP A 71 -18.19 6.23 9.07
N GLN A 72 -16.94 6.34 8.62
CA GLN A 72 -16.21 7.61 8.51
C GLN A 72 -16.70 8.51 7.36
N ARG A 73 -17.75 8.11 6.63
CA ARG A 73 -18.36 8.82 5.49
C ARG A 73 -17.37 9.15 4.36
N LEU A 74 -16.35 8.30 4.16
CA LEU A 74 -15.42 8.48 3.05
C LEU A 74 -16.10 8.19 1.71
N ALA A 75 -15.76 9.02 0.70
CA ALA A 75 -16.24 8.83 -0.67
C ALA A 75 -15.89 7.42 -1.19
N SER A 76 -16.80 6.81 -1.95
CA SER A 76 -16.62 5.45 -2.47
C SER A 76 -15.35 5.31 -3.34
N ALA A 77 -15.01 6.34 -4.11
CA ALA A 77 -13.76 6.38 -4.89
C ALA A 77 -12.52 6.31 -3.99
N THR A 78 -12.52 7.01 -2.86
CA THR A 78 -11.44 7.00 -1.88
C THR A 78 -11.33 5.63 -1.20
N ARG A 79 -12.46 5.03 -0.80
CA ARG A 79 -12.51 3.66 -0.24
C ARG A 79 -11.97 2.64 -1.23
N SER A 80 -12.35 2.74 -2.50
CA SER A 80 -11.87 1.89 -3.59
C SER A 80 -10.37 2.03 -3.84
N ALA A 81 -9.83 3.26 -3.74
CA ALA A 81 -8.40 3.51 -3.87
C ALA A 81 -7.60 2.94 -2.69
N LYS A 82 -8.11 3.08 -1.45
CA LYS A 82 -7.50 2.49 -0.26
C LYS A 82 -7.51 0.96 -0.35
N PHE A 83 -8.65 0.36 -0.66
CA PHE A 83 -8.78 -1.09 -0.86
C PHE A 83 -7.85 -1.60 -1.97
N GLY A 84 -7.74 -0.88 -3.08
CA GLY A 84 -6.86 -1.26 -4.19
C GLY A 84 -5.39 -1.38 -3.78
N VAL A 85 -4.90 -0.50 -2.90
CA VAL A 85 -3.52 -0.60 -2.39
C VAL A 85 -3.36 -1.81 -1.47
N VAL A 86 -4.32 -2.05 -0.58
CA VAL A 86 -4.28 -3.22 0.33
C VAL A 86 -4.34 -4.53 -0.46
N HIS A 87 -5.20 -4.62 -1.46
CA HIS A 87 -5.25 -5.77 -2.38
C HIS A 87 -3.91 -6.01 -3.08
N LEU A 88 -3.28 -4.95 -3.62
CA LEU A 88 -1.97 -5.06 -4.26
C LEU A 88 -0.89 -5.51 -3.26
N PHE A 89 -0.90 -4.97 -2.04
CA PHE A 89 0.03 -5.36 -1.00
C PHE A 89 -0.04 -6.87 -0.72
N TYR A 90 -1.24 -7.42 -0.46
CA TYR A 90 -1.39 -8.85 -0.21
C TYR A 90 -1.11 -9.72 -1.43
N LYS A 91 -1.50 -9.26 -2.63
CA LYS A 91 -1.15 -9.94 -3.89
C LYS A 91 0.38 -10.10 -4.03
N TYR A 92 1.14 -9.05 -3.74
CA TYR A 92 2.60 -9.12 -3.82
C TYR A 92 3.21 -9.87 -2.64
N ALA A 93 2.61 -9.84 -1.45
CA ALA A 93 3.06 -10.64 -0.32
C ALA A 93 2.94 -12.16 -0.61
N VAL A 94 1.95 -12.57 -1.40
CA VAL A 94 1.85 -13.96 -1.90
C VAL A 94 2.91 -14.25 -2.95
N ILE A 95 3.16 -13.32 -3.88
CA ILE A 95 4.24 -13.47 -4.89
C ILE A 95 5.62 -13.55 -4.24
N ASP A 96 5.83 -12.82 -3.15
CA ASP A 96 7.07 -12.83 -2.36
C ASP A 96 7.12 -14.01 -1.38
N GLU A 97 6.16 -14.95 -1.45
CA GLU A 97 6.05 -16.16 -0.63
C GLU A 97 6.02 -15.91 0.89
N ILE A 98 5.59 -14.71 1.30
CA ILE A 98 5.46 -14.32 2.72
C ILE A 98 4.15 -14.85 3.30
N ILE A 99 3.10 -14.93 2.47
CA ILE A 99 1.77 -15.43 2.84
C ILE A 99 1.33 -16.46 1.80
N ASP A 100 0.66 -17.52 2.24
CA ASP A 100 0.17 -18.59 1.37
C ASP A 100 -1.01 -18.14 0.47
N ARG A 101 -1.95 -17.37 1.04
CA ARG A 101 -3.19 -16.97 0.35
C ARG A 101 -3.53 -15.50 0.57
N ASP A 102 -3.97 -14.85 -0.51
CA ASP A 102 -4.44 -13.46 -0.46
C ASP A 102 -5.82 -13.37 0.22
N PRO A 103 -5.95 -12.70 1.39
CA PRO A 103 -7.20 -12.57 2.12
C PRO A 103 -8.19 -11.62 1.42
N THR A 104 -7.75 -10.80 0.47
CA THR A 104 -8.58 -9.79 -0.20
C THR A 104 -9.32 -10.34 -1.42
N GLN A 105 -8.99 -11.54 -1.91
CA GLN A 105 -9.63 -12.13 -3.10
C GLN A 105 -11.14 -12.33 -2.94
N ASN A 106 -11.58 -12.68 -1.73
CA ASN A 106 -12.97 -12.98 -1.44
C ASN A 106 -13.76 -11.73 -1.00
N VAL A 107 -13.13 -10.55 -0.97
CA VAL A 107 -13.74 -9.32 -0.44
C VAL A 107 -14.49 -8.60 -1.55
N THR A 108 -15.73 -8.19 -1.26
CA THR A 108 -16.52 -7.39 -2.20
C THR A 108 -15.88 -6.01 -2.37
N ARG A 109 -15.37 -5.73 -3.58
CA ARG A 109 -14.77 -4.42 -3.89
C ARG A 109 -15.84 -3.32 -3.85
N PRO A 110 -15.62 -2.20 -3.12
CA PRO A 110 -16.57 -1.10 -3.11
C PRO A 110 -16.75 -0.54 -4.53
N ARG A 111 -18.01 -0.34 -4.94
CA ARG A 111 -18.33 0.24 -6.24
C ARG A 111 -17.94 1.71 -6.25
N SER A 112 -16.81 2.05 -6.87
CA SER A 112 -16.53 3.44 -7.21
C SER A 112 -17.57 3.90 -8.23
N THR A 113 -18.49 4.79 -7.85
CA THR A 113 -19.23 5.59 -8.82
C THR A 113 -18.22 6.53 -9.47
N ARG A 114 -17.55 6.05 -10.51
CA ARG A 114 -16.78 6.94 -11.39
C ARG A 114 -17.83 7.80 -12.09
N VAL A 115 -18.14 8.96 -11.51
CA VAL A 115 -18.74 10.04 -12.29
C VAL A 115 -17.66 10.43 -13.29
N SER A 116 -17.70 9.80 -14.46
CA SER A 116 -16.97 10.31 -15.59
C SER A 116 -17.51 11.72 -15.82
N ARG A 117 -16.70 12.75 -15.52
CA ARG A 117 -16.79 14.00 -16.29
C ARG A 117 -16.26 13.72 -17.70
N SER A 118 -16.89 12.77 -18.38
CA SER A 118 -16.85 12.73 -19.82
C SER A 118 -17.80 13.84 -20.21
N ALA A 119 -17.27 14.94 -20.73
CA ALA A 119 -18.08 15.78 -21.60
C ALA A 119 -18.73 14.87 -22.65
N PRO A 120 -20.03 15.00 -22.93
CA PRO A 120 -20.64 14.22 -24.00
C PRO A 120 -19.96 14.64 -25.32
N GLY A 121 -19.44 13.67 -26.06
CA GLY A 121 -18.96 13.90 -27.43
C GLY A 121 -17.45 13.80 -27.64
N CYS A 122 -16.83 12.67 -27.25
CA CYS A 122 -15.60 12.22 -27.91
C CYS A 122 -15.37 10.71 -27.67
N ARG A 123 -15.74 9.89 -28.66
CA ARG A 123 -15.27 8.51 -28.88
C ARG A 123 -15.11 8.36 -30.41
N PRO A 124 -14.08 7.66 -30.93
CA PRO A 124 -14.01 6.21 -30.73
C PRO A 124 -12.60 5.56 -30.54
N TRP A 125 -12.56 4.67 -29.54
CA TRP A 125 -12.05 3.29 -29.54
C TRP A 125 -10.58 2.88 -29.84
N THR A 126 -9.66 3.71 -30.32
CA THR A 126 -8.26 3.29 -30.61
C THR A 126 -7.21 3.53 -29.50
N ALA A 127 -7.61 3.79 -28.26
CA ALA A 127 -6.69 4.16 -27.17
C ALA A 127 -5.94 2.97 -26.49
N TRP A 128 -6.10 1.74 -26.97
CA TRP A 128 -5.41 0.57 -26.41
C TRP A 128 -3.92 0.48 -26.76
N LEU A 129 -3.45 1.18 -27.80
CA LEU A 129 -2.05 1.10 -28.26
C LEU A 129 -1.12 2.23 -27.78
N CYS A 130 -1.62 3.20 -27.00
CA CYS A 130 -0.82 4.37 -26.58
C CYS A 130 -0.39 4.33 -25.10
N TRP A 131 -0.08 3.14 -24.57
CA TRP A 131 0.53 2.99 -23.24
C TRP A 131 1.90 2.27 -23.26
N THR A 132 2.46 1.96 -24.44
CA THR A 132 3.72 1.20 -24.55
C THR A 132 4.95 2.00 -25.01
N ARG A 133 4.88 3.33 -25.21
CA ARG A 133 6.10 4.07 -25.62
C ARG A 133 6.08 5.55 -25.25
N ARG A 134 6.64 5.89 -24.08
CA ARG A 134 7.37 7.15 -23.94
C ARG A 134 8.52 7.01 -22.94
N SER A 135 9.69 6.75 -23.51
CA SER A 135 11.00 6.92 -22.91
C SER A 135 11.10 8.27 -22.20
N ARG A 136 11.62 8.25 -20.98
CA ARG A 136 12.16 9.43 -20.28
C ARG A 136 13.36 9.96 -21.07
N PRO A 137 13.54 11.29 -21.12
CA PRO A 137 14.74 11.82 -20.47
C PRO A 137 14.48 13.06 -19.61
N GLY A 138 15.19 13.08 -18.48
CA GLY A 138 15.72 14.25 -17.78
C GLY A 138 14.84 15.46 -17.50
N ARG A 139 14.50 15.66 -16.22
CA ARG A 139 14.96 16.88 -15.53
C ARG A 139 14.97 16.67 -14.01
N ALA A 140 16.11 16.97 -13.42
CA ALA A 140 16.30 17.10 -11.99
C ALA A 140 15.42 18.24 -11.44
N SER A 141 14.79 18.00 -10.29
CA SER A 141 14.33 19.05 -9.39
C SER A 141 14.59 18.56 -7.97
N THR A 142 15.73 19.02 -7.46
CA THR A 142 15.97 19.41 -6.07
C THR A 142 15.36 18.56 -4.97
N CYS A 143 16.29 17.84 -4.33
CA CYS A 143 16.29 17.45 -2.94
C CYS A 143 15.69 18.54 -2.03
N SER A 144 14.60 18.23 -1.34
CA SER A 144 14.30 18.79 -0.03
C SER A 144 14.19 17.64 0.96
N SER A 145 15.36 17.31 1.49
CA SER A 145 15.54 16.66 2.78
C SER A 145 14.65 17.32 3.84
N SER A 146 13.65 16.58 4.34
CA SER A 146 13.30 16.47 5.76
C SER A 146 11.90 15.88 5.90
N CYS A 147 11.83 14.60 6.26
CA CYS A 147 10.80 14.00 7.15
C CYS A 147 11.01 12.48 7.25
N SER A 148 12.22 12.07 7.61
CA SER A 148 12.57 10.68 7.96
C SER A 148 12.16 10.31 9.40
N GLY A 149 11.21 11.02 10.02
CA GLY A 149 10.84 10.84 11.43
C GLY A 149 9.56 10.03 11.70
N ARG A 150 8.69 9.81 10.71
CA ARG A 150 7.32 9.27 10.96
C ARG A 150 7.24 7.74 11.02
N TRP A 151 8.24 7.03 10.50
CA TRP A 151 8.28 5.57 10.38
C TRP A 151 8.51 4.82 11.70
N ARG A 152 9.13 5.49 12.67
CA ARG A 152 9.60 4.82 13.89
C ARG A 152 8.45 4.49 14.86
N CYS A 153 7.51 5.42 15.03
CA CYS A 153 6.43 5.29 16.03
C CYS A 153 5.34 4.25 15.70
N VAL A 154 5.09 3.95 14.42
CA VAL A 154 4.13 2.90 14.04
C VAL A 154 4.79 1.52 14.18
N TRP A 155 6.09 1.40 13.94
CA TRP A 155 6.80 0.12 13.97
C TRP A 155 7.15 -0.36 15.38
N GLU A 156 7.57 0.54 16.28
CA GLU A 156 8.00 0.16 17.63
C GLU A 156 6.87 -0.39 18.52
N ARG A 157 5.60 -0.26 18.08
CA ARG A 157 4.44 -0.76 18.80
C ARG A 157 3.98 -2.16 18.34
N CYS A 158 4.51 -2.69 17.24
CA CYS A 158 4.24 -4.06 16.76
C CYS A 158 5.21 -5.12 17.31
N ALA A 159 6.33 -4.72 17.91
CA ALA A 159 7.39 -5.61 18.39
C ALA A 159 7.38 -5.84 19.92
N ARG A 160 6.20 -5.73 20.55
CA ARG A 160 5.99 -6.00 21.98
C ARG A 160 4.82 -6.93 22.19
#